data_AF-A0A1C4ZFH4-F1
#
_entry.id   AF-A0A1C4ZFH4-F1
#
_cell.length_a   1.000
_cell.length_b   1.000
_cell.length_c   1.000
_cell.angle_alpha   90.00
_cell.angle_beta   90.00
_cell.angle_gamma   90.00
#
_symmetry.space_group_name_H-M   'P 1'
#
loop_
_entity.id
_entity.type
_entity.pdbx_description
1 polymer ?
#
loop_
_entity_poly.entity_id
_entity_poly.type
_entity_poly.pdbx_seq_one_letter_code
_entity_poly.pdbx_strand_id
1 'polypeptide(L)'
;MNATPIGSYEGVPVPASGQQVRLTADRVRRWEFGTASFTRRGYDHQDVDRFRVQVADELDLLSAQLAHLRAENERLNDRVELHRHGVIPSAGPSAPAAKEVNLLSAAQREAEQIIAQAHDYARRVAEYARMQYESYVQAAAEEARQEAERAVQDYRRTAGPEFDDSVATREALRIYGEMMISHMQAAARQLDDGSSQLARTMDRLVGAAGVGPAVTAPGGAAALPRQQQPPPPPHR
;
A
#
# COMPACT_ATOMS: atom_id res chain seq x y z
N MET A 1 37.47 41.95 -25.67
CA MET A 1 36.23 41.15 -25.66
C MET A 1 35.98 40.76 -24.21
N ASN A 2 35.09 41.47 -23.52
CA ASN A 2 34.85 41.30 -22.09
C ASN A 2 33.80 40.21 -21.90
N ALA A 3 34.14 39.15 -21.15
CA ALA A 3 33.23 38.09 -20.78
C ALA A 3 32.33 38.56 -19.64
N THR A 4 31.02 38.59 -19.89
CA THR A 4 29.97 38.87 -18.91
C THR A 4 29.86 37.69 -17.94
N PRO A 5 29.89 37.89 -16.61
CA PRO A 5 29.66 36.81 -15.66
C PRO A 5 28.17 36.44 -15.63
N ILE A 6 27.88 35.13 -15.68
CA ILE A 6 26.53 34.59 -15.51
C ILE A 6 26.09 34.89 -14.08
N GLY A 7 24.94 35.56 -13.96
CA GLY A 7 24.40 36.06 -12.70
C GLY A 7 24.28 34.99 -11.63
N SER A 8 24.81 35.33 -10.46
CA SER A 8 24.58 34.68 -9.18
C SER A 8 23.07 34.59 -8.95
N TYR A 9 22.53 33.37 -8.93
CA TYR A 9 21.21 33.14 -8.38
C TYR A 9 21.34 33.21 -6.86
N GLU A 10 21.16 34.42 -6.32
CA GLU A 10 21.03 34.68 -4.90
C GLU A 10 19.79 33.92 -4.41
N GLY A 11 20.02 32.77 -3.79
CA GLY A 11 18.97 31.98 -3.17
C GLY A 11 18.29 32.84 -2.12
N VAL A 12 17.06 33.26 -2.40
CA VAL A 12 16.20 33.93 -1.42
C VAL A 12 16.16 33.02 -0.17
N PRO A 13 16.61 33.49 1.00
CA PRO A 13 16.43 32.76 2.23
C PRO A 13 14.93 32.78 2.50
N VAL A 14 14.25 31.65 2.24
CA VAL A 14 12.87 31.49 2.67
C VAL A 14 12.91 31.53 4.20
N PRO A 15 12.31 32.53 4.86
CA PRO A 15 12.29 32.57 6.30
C PRO A 15 11.53 31.33 6.77
N ALA A 16 12.19 30.51 7.60
CA ALA A 16 11.60 29.39 8.31
C ALA A 16 10.54 29.92 9.29
N SER A 17 9.39 30.29 8.74
CA SER A 17 8.33 31.00 9.42
C SER A 17 7.32 29.98 9.92
N GLY A 18 7.30 29.80 11.23
CA GLY A 18 6.37 28.93 11.93
C GLY A 18 6.93 27.53 12.09
N GLN A 19 7.02 27.08 13.33
CA GLN A 19 7.10 25.67 13.68
C GLN A 19 5.83 25.01 13.14
N GLN A 20 5.80 24.69 11.84
CA GLN A 20 4.75 23.90 11.22
C GLN A 20 4.81 22.57 11.94
N VAL A 21 3.89 22.35 12.88
CA VAL A 21 3.78 21.07 13.56
C VAL A 21 3.32 20.08 12.50
N ARG A 22 4.29 19.47 11.82
CA ARG A 22 4.03 18.58 10.69
C ARG A 22 3.17 17.42 11.19
N LEU A 23 2.13 17.12 10.42
CA LEU A 23 1.30 15.96 10.66
C LEU A 23 2.15 14.72 10.39
N THR A 24 2.43 13.93 11.43
CA THR A 24 3.14 12.65 11.31
C THR A 24 2.15 11.49 11.34
N ALA A 25 2.51 10.34 10.78
CA ALA A 25 1.66 9.15 10.80
C ALA A 25 1.25 8.76 12.22
N ASP A 26 2.21 8.72 13.16
CA ASP A 26 1.92 8.47 14.58
C ASP A 26 0.98 9.48 15.22
N ARG A 27 0.95 10.71 14.72
CA ARG A 27 0.04 11.74 15.20
C ARG A 27 -1.37 11.50 14.68
N VAL A 28 -1.53 11.08 13.42
CA VAL A 28 -2.82 10.71 12.82
C VAL A 28 -3.40 9.46 13.51
N ARG A 29 -2.56 8.45 13.78
CA ARG A 29 -2.96 7.23 14.50
C ARG A 29 -3.45 7.50 15.93
N ARG A 30 -2.91 8.52 16.59
CA ARG A 30 -3.32 8.94 17.94
C ARG A 30 -4.38 10.05 17.97
N TRP A 31 -4.79 10.56 16.81
CA TRP A 31 -5.70 11.69 16.73
C TRP A 31 -7.15 11.33 17.05
N GLU A 32 -7.67 11.72 18.21
CA GLU A 32 -9.06 11.49 18.55
C GLU A 32 -9.98 12.58 17.97
N PHE A 33 -11.05 12.17 17.28
CA PHE A 33 -12.08 13.10 16.81
C PHE A 33 -13.10 13.36 17.93
N GLY A 34 -13.47 14.63 18.13
CA GLY A 34 -14.55 14.99 19.05
C GLY A 34 -15.90 14.42 18.57
N THR A 35 -16.71 13.92 19.50
CA THR A 35 -18.07 13.44 19.19
C THR A 35 -18.98 14.58 18.77
N ALA A 36 -19.76 14.36 17.70
CA ALA A 36 -20.70 15.36 17.23
C ALA A 36 -21.80 15.61 18.27
N SER A 37 -22.15 16.88 18.49
CA SER A 37 -23.25 17.26 19.36
C SER A 37 -24.58 16.66 18.87
N PHE A 38 -25.43 16.21 19.80
CA PHE A 38 -26.66 15.41 19.59
C PHE A 38 -27.62 15.92 18.50
N THR A 39 -27.49 17.18 18.08
CA THR A 39 -28.34 17.84 17.07
C THR A 39 -27.84 17.75 15.62
N ARG A 40 -26.66 17.16 15.35
CA ARG A 40 -26.16 16.92 13.98
C ARG A 40 -25.72 15.47 13.79
N ARG A 41 -26.07 14.89 12.64
CA ARG A 41 -25.51 13.60 12.18
C ARG A 41 -24.00 13.78 11.95
N GLY A 42 -23.19 13.02 12.69
CA GLY A 42 -21.75 12.97 12.53
C GLY A 42 -21.30 12.04 11.40
N TYR A 43 -19.99 12.00 11.15
CA TYR A 43 -19.37 10.98 10.31
C TYR A 43 -19.45 9.60 10.97
N ASP A 44 -19.48 8.54 10.17
CA ASP A 44 -19.39 7.17 10.66
C ASP A 44 -17.98 6.93 11.25
N HIS A 45 -17.93 6.52 12.52
CA HIS A 45 -16.68 6.23 13.22
C HIS A 45 -15.85 5.15 12.53
N GLN A 46 -16.49 4.11 11.99
CA GLN A 46 -15.80 3.01 11.33
C GLN A 46 -15.10 3.46 10.04
N ASP A 47 -15.78 4.27 9.23
CA ASP A 47 -15.22 4.81 8.00
C ASP A 47 -14.11 5.82 8.28
N VAL A 48 -14.28 6.65 9.31
CA VAL A 48 -13.26 7.59 9.76
C VAL A 48 -12.01 6.87 10.26
N ASP A 49 -12.15 5.79 11.04
CA ASP A 49 -11.00 5.04 11.52
C ASP A 49 -10.25 4.32 10.39
N ARG A 50 -10.96 3.72 9.42
CA ARG A 50 -10.31 3.17 8.22
C ARG A 50 -9.56 4.24 7.43
N PHE A 51 -10.16 5.41 7.25
CA PHE A 51 -9.52 6.53 6.56
C PHE A 51 -8.28 7.03 7.32
N ARG A 52 -8.31 7.11 8.65
CA ARG A 52 -7.15 7.50 9.47
C ARG A 52 -5.98 6.55 9.29
N VAL A 53 -6.24 5.24 9.26
CA VAL A 53 -5.19 4.24 9.03
C VAL A 53 -4.58 4.43 7.66
N GLN A 54 -5.41 4.55 6.61
CA GLN A 54 -4.94 4.78 5.24
C GLN A 54 -4.10 6.05 5.12
N VAL A 55 -4.53 7.16 5.74
CA VAL A 55 -3.78 8.43 5.73
C VAL A 55 -2.46 8.32 6.48
N ALA A 56 -2.43 7.61 7.61
CA ALA A 56 -1.19 7.40 8.35
C ALA A 56 -0.17 6.60 7.53
N ASP A 57 -0.62 5.55 6.84
CA ASP A 57 0.25 4.71 6.02
C ASP A 57 0.79 5.47 4.80
N GLU A 58 -0.03 6.33 4.17
CA GLU A 58 0.42 7.20 3.08
C GLU A 58 1.44 8.24 3.58
N LEU A 59 1.24 8.80 4.78
CA LEU A 59 2.21 9.72 5.39
C LEU A 59 3.54 9.03 5.70
N ASP A 60 3.52 7.78 6.17
CA ASP A 60 4.72 6.97 6.37
C ASP A 60 5.45 6.75 5.03
N LEU A 61 4.73 6.34 3.98
CA LEU A 61 5.28 6.15 2.64
C LEU A 61 5.93 7.43 2.10
N LEU A 62 5.22 8.56 2.15
CA LEU A 62 5.73 9.85 1.69
C LEU A 62 6.95 10.30 2.50
N SER A 63 6.96 10.05 3.81
CA SER A 63 8.11 10.39 4.66
C SER A 63 9.36 9.60 4.26
N ALA A 64 9.21 8.31 3.96
CA ALA A 64 10.29 7.44 3.51
C ALA A 64 10.82 7.86 2.14
N GLN A 65 9.93 8.14 1.19
CA GLN A 65 10.31 8.65 -0.14
C GLN A 65 11.06 9.97 -0.03
N LEU A 66 10.58 10.89 0.79
CA LEU A 66 11.21 12.19 0.96
C LEU A 66 12.58 12.10 1.66
N ALA A 67 12.75 11.18 2.61
CA ALA A 67 14.05 10.88 3.19
C ALA A 67 15.03 10.31 2.15
N HIS A 68 14.56 9.38 1.31
CA HIS A 68 15.35 8.81 0.22
C HIS A 68 15.77 9.87 -0.81
N LEU A 69 14.83 10.72 -1.25
CA LEU A 69 15.11 11.80 -2.20
C LEU A 69 16.12 12.80 -1.64
N ARG A 70 16.06 13.13 -0.34
CA ARG A 70 17.04 14.01 0.31
C ARG A 70 18.42 13.40 0.33
N ALA A 71 18.54 12.12 0.68
CA ALA A 71 19.81 11.41 0.67
C ALA A 71 20.44 11.37 -0.73
N GLU A 72 19.65 11.12 -1.78
CA GLU A 72 20.18 11.15 -3.14
C GLU A 72 20.53 12.58 -3.59
N ASN A 73 19.78 13.59 -3.15
CA ASN A 73 20.13 14.99 -3.42
C ASN A 73 21.48 15.35 -2.81
N GLU A 74 21.71 14.97 -1.55
CA GLU A 74 22.97 15.20 -0.84
C GLU A 74 24.12 14.47 -1.56
N ARG A 75 23.91 13.20 -1.94
CA ARG A 75 24.89 12.42 -2.72
C ARG A 75 25.22 13.02 -4.07
N LEU A 76 24.22 13.54 -4.78
CA LEU A 76 24.40 14.22 -6.07
C LEU A 76 25.12 15.55 -5.88
N ASN A 77 24.80 16.30 -4.82
CA ASN A 77 25.47 17.55 -4.51
C ASN A 77 26.95 17.32 -4.19
N ASP A 78 27.27 16.34 -3.34
CA ASP A 78 28.66 15.93 -3.03
C ASP A 78 29.43 15.56 -4.31
N ARG A 79 28.76 14.86 -5.24
CA ARG A 79 29.36 14.51 -6.53
C ARG A 79 29.64 15.75 -7.37
N VAL A 80 28.73 16.71 -7.42
CA VAL A 80 28.92 17.95 -8.18
C VAL A 80 30.01 18.82 -7.55
N GLU A 81 30.07 18.91 -6.23
CA GLU A 81 31.13 19.62 -5.51
C GLU A 81 32.50 19.00 -5.77
N LEU A 82 32.59 17.66 -5.81
CA LEU A 82 33.80 16.94 -6.18
C LEU A 82 34.29 17.29 -7.60
N HIS A 83 33.38 17.45 -8.55
CA HIS A 83 33.73 17.86 -9.92
C HIS A 83 34.07 19.36 -10.02
N ARG A 84 33.43 20.22 -9.22
CA ARG A 84 33.69 21.66 -9.20
C ARG A 84 35.02 22.03 -8.55
N HIS A 85 35.44 21.30 -7.52
CA HIS A 85 36.65 21.64 -6.76
C HIS A 85 37.94 20.99 -7.27
N GLY A 86 37.91 20.14 -8.30
CA GLY A 86 39.11 19.79 -9.08
C GLY A 86 40.30 19.18 -8.33
N VAL A 87 40.13 18.70 -7.09
CA VAL A 87 41.21 18.09 -6.30
C VAL A 87 40.90 16.63 -6.02
N ILE A 88 41.64 15.75 -6.71
CA ILE A 88 41.90 14.38 -6.27
C ILE A 88 42.82 14.52 -5.04
N PRO A 89 42.49 13.99 -3.84
CA PRO A 89 43.50 13.83 -2.82
C PRO A 89 44.59 12.95 -3.42
N SER A 90 45.83 13.43 -3.48
CA SER A 90 46.97 12.67 -3.99
C SER A 90 47.12 11.35 -3.25
N ALA A 91 46.43 10.32 -3.71
CA ALA A 91 46.89 8.96 -3.60
C ALA A 91 48.00 8.84 -4.67
N GLY A 92 49.24 8.65 -4.23
CA GLY A 92 50.28 8.11 -5.10
C GLY A 92 49.84 6.75 -5.69
N PRO A 93 50.65 6.12 -6.56
CA PRO A 93 50.27 4.87 -7.20
C PRO A 93 50.13 3.72 -6.17
N SER A 94 48.92 3.60 -5.59
CA SER A 94 48.43 2.56 -4.67
C SER A 94 46.95 2.86 -4.40
N ALA A 95 45.93 2.06 -4.67
CA ALA A 95 45.73 0.85 -5.47
C ALA A 95 44.21 0.86 -5.83
N PRO A 96 43.81 0.75 -7.10
CA PRO A 96 42.40 0.77 -7.52
C PRO A 96 41.49 -0.24 -6.79
N ALA A 97 42.08 -1.35 -6.30
CA ALA A 97 41.39 -2.39 -5.55
C ALA A 97 40.71 -1.91 -4.24
N ALA A 98 41.29 -0.94 -3.51
CA ALA A 98 40.73 -0.53 -2.22
C ALA A 98 39.42 0.28 -2.37
N LYS A 99 39.32 1.09 -3.42
CA LYS A 99 38.11 1.90 -3.72
C LYS A 99 36.99 1.03 -4.28
N GLU A 100 37.31 0.05 -5.12
CA GLU A 100 36.35 -0.93 -5.63
C GLU A 100 35.82 -1.84 -4.51
N VAL A 101 36.68 -2.30 -3.60
CA VAL A 101 36.28 -3.09 -2.43
C VAL A 101 35.38 -2.28 -1.50
N ASN A 102 35.61 -0.97 -1.32
CA ASN A 102 34.74 -0.13 -0.52
C ASN A 102 33.35 0.07 -1.18
N LEU A 103 33.31 0.22 -2.51
CA LEU A 103 32.05 0.34 -3.26
C LEU A 103 31.25 -0.97 -3.22
N LEU A 104 31.91 -2.13 -3.35
CA LEU A 104 31.29 -3.44 -3.20
C LEU A 104 30.78 -3.64 -1.77
N SER A 105 31.56 -3.27 -0.77
CA SER A 105 31.16 -3.35 0.64
C SER A 105 30.00 -2.42 0.98
N ALA A 106 29.87 -1.29 0.28
CA ALA A 106 28.71 -0.39 0.40
C ALA A 106 27.47 -0.98 -0.28
N ALA A 107 27.59 -1.47 -1.52
CA ALA A 107 26.50 -2.10 -2.26
C ALA A 107 26.00 -3.39 -1.58
N GLN A 108 26.91 -4.16 -0.97
CA GLN A 108 26.54 -5.37 -0.22
C GLN A 108 25.74 -5.02 1.04
N ARG A 109 26.18 -4.01 1.82
CA ARG A 109 25.42 -3.53 2.98
C ARG A 109 24.04 -3.01 2.59
N GLU A 110 23.94 -2.32 1.46
CA GLU A 110 22.66 -1.88 0.90
C GLU A 110 21.77 -3.05 0.49
N ALA A 111 22.32 -4.06 -0.18
CA ALA A 111 21.59 -5.29 -0.52
C ALA A 111 21.10 -6.04 0.72
N GLU A 112 21.96 -6.18 1.74
CA GLU A 112 21.61 -6.78 3.04
C GLU A 112 20.47 -6.00 3.72
N GLN A 113 20.48 -4.66 3.66
CA GLN A 113 19.41 -3.82 4.18
C GLN A 113 18.09 -4.03 3.42
N ILE A 114 18.13 -4.09 2.09
CA ILE A 114 16.94 -4.35 1.26
C ILE A 114 16.35 -5.73 1.59
N ILE A 115 17.20 -6.76 1.75
CA ILE A 115 16.78 -8.11 2.13
C ILE A 115 16.10 -8.09 3.50
N ALA A 116 16.68 -7.43 4.49
CA ALA A 116 16.09 -7.30 5.82
C ALA A 116 14.71 -6.60 5.75
N GLN A 117 14.61 -5.50 5.01
CA GLN A 117 13.35 -4.78 4.82
C GLN A 117 12.28 -5.63 4.11
N ALA A 118 12.69 -6.41 3.11
CA ALA A 118 11.80 -7.31 2.38
C ALA A 118 11.27 -8.43 3.30
N HIS A 119 12.11 -8.98 4.18
CA HIS A 119 11.68 -9.97 5.17
C HIS A 119 10.69 -9.38 6.18
N ASP A 120 10.96 -8.20 6.72
CA ASP A 120 10.05 -7.51 7.65
C ASP A 120 8.72 -7.15 7.00
N TYR A 121 8.75 -6.75 5.73
CA TYR A 121 7.55 -6.53 4.95
C TYR A 121 6.77 -7.83 4.74
N ALA A 122 7.43 -8.90 4.30
CA ALA A 122 6.79 -10.20 4.10
C ALA A 122 6.14 -10.74 5.37
N ARG A 123 6.81 -10.58 6.53
CA ARG A 123 6.26 -10.96 7.83
C ARG A 123 4.98 -10.18 8.17
N ARG A 124 5.01 -8.86 7.99
CA ARG A 124 3.83 -8.00 8.21
C ARG A 124 2.67 -8.35 7.29
N VAL A 125 2.94 -8.63 6.01
CA VAL A 125 1.93 -9.05 5.04
C VAL A 125 1.31 -10.39 5.44
N ALA A 126 2.11 -11.36 5.89
CA ALA A 126 1.62 -12.65 6.34
C ALA A 126 0.74 -12.51 7.60
N GLU A 127 1.15 -11.69 8.57
CA GLU A 127 0.36 -11.40 9.78
C GLU A 127 -0.97 -10.71 9.44
N TYR A 128 -0.95 -9.72 8.54
CA TYR A 128 -2.15 -9.06 8.05
C TYR A 128 -3.09 -10.02 7.32
N ALA A 129 -2.57 -10.84 6.40
CA ALA A 129 -3.36 -11.83 5.66
C ALA A 129 -4.02 -12.84 6.61
N ARG A 130 -3.31 -13.25 7.67
CA ARG A 130 -3.85 -14.14 8.69
C ARG A 130 -5.01 -13.50 9.45
N MET A 131 -4.84 -12.27 9.93
CA MET A 131 -5.93 -11.55 10.61
C MET A 131 -7.17 -11.40 9.72
N GLN A 132 -6.97 -11.07 8.44
CA GLN A 132 -8.06 -10.93 7.48
C GLN A 132 -8.77 -12.26 7.23
N TYR A 133 -8.02 -13.34 7.07
CA TYR A 133 -8.59 -14.68 6.91
C TYR A 133 -9.39 -15.11 8.14
N GLU A 134 -8.85 -14.92 9.34
CA GLU A 134 -9.53 -15.24 10.60
C GLU A 134 -10.83 -14.44 10.72
N SER A 135 -10.81 -13.14 10.41
CA SER A 135 -12.02 -12.30 10.40
C SER A 135 -13.06 -12.77 9.38
N TYR A 136 -12.64 -13.15 8.17
CA TYR A 136 -13.54 -13.64 7.13
C TYR A 136 -14.19 -14.97 7.51
N VAL A 137 -13.41 -15.92 8.05
CA VAL A 137 -13.91 -17.22 8.49
C VAL A 137 -14.88 -17.07 9.66
N GLN A 138 -14.62 -16.15 10.59
CA GLN A 138 -15.54 -15.84 11.68
C GLN A 138 -16.87 -15.30 11.16
N ALA A 139 -16.83 -14.30 10.26
CA ALA A 139 -18.04 -13.74 9.67
C ALA A 139 -18.85 -14.80 8.89
N ALA A 140 -18.18 -15.63 8.08
CA ALA A 140 -18.81 -16.73 7.36
C ALA A 140 -19.45 -17.77 8.30
N ALA A 141 -18.78 -18.09 9.40
CA ALA A 141 -19.31 -19.02 10.40
C ALA A 141 -20.54 -18.45 11.12
N GLU A 142 -20.57 -17.16 11.41
CA GLU A 142 -21.73 -16.49 11.99
C GLU A 142 -22.91 -16.48 11.01
N GLU A 143 -22.67 -16.14 9.75
CA GLU A 143 -23.69 -16.16 8.70
C GLU A 143 -24.28 -17.57 8.51
N ALA A 144 -23.40 -18.59 8.42
CA ALA A 144 -23.82 -19.98 8.28
C ALA A 144 -24.61 -20.49 9.48
N ARG A 145 -24.27 -20.06 10.71
CA ARG A 145 -25.05 -20.38 11.91
C ARG A 145 -26.44 -19.75 11.86
N GLN A 146 -26.52 -18.47 11.51
CA GLN A 146 -27.80 -17.76 11.41
C GLN A 146 -28.73 -18.44 10.39
N GLU A 147 -28.19 -18.87 9.25
CA GLU A 147 -29.00 -19.55 8.23
C GLU A 147 -29.44 -20.95 8.68
N ALA A 148 -28.54 -21.71 9.31
CA ALA A 148 -28.89 -23.00 9.88
C ALA A 148 -29.98 -22.87 10.96
N GLU A 149 -29.91 -21.85 11.82
CA GLU A 149 -30.91 -21.56 12.83
C GLU A 149 -32.26 -21.16 12.21
N ARG A 150 -32.26 -20.36 11.14
CA ARG A 150 -33.48 -20.04 10.39
C ARG A 150 -34.15 -21.28 9.82
N ALA A 151 -33.37 -22.17 9.19
CA ALA A 151 -33.89 -23.41 8.63
C ALA A 151 -34.52 -24.31 9.71
N VAL A 152 -33.91 -24.40 10.91
CA VAL A 152 -34.49 -25.13 12.05
C VAL A 152 -35.80 -24.50 12.51
N GLN A 153 -35.87 -23.16 12.60
CA GLN A 153 -37.09 -22.46 12.98
C GLN A 153 -38.21 -22.68 11.97
N ASP A 154 -37.89 -22.67 10.69
CA ASP A 154 -38.84 -22.93 9.62
C ASP A 154 -39.33 -24.37 9.67
N TYR A 155 -38.44 -25.36 9.76
CA TYR A 155 -38.82 -26.77 9.94
C TYR A 155 -39.74 -26.97 11.16
N ARG A 156 -39.43 -26.32 12.29
CA ARG A 156 -40.27 -26.36 13.49
C ARG A 156 -41.68 -25.81 13.24
N ARG A 157 -41.81 -24.73 12.47
CA ARG A 157 -43.11 -24.15 12.11
C ARG A 157 -43.91 -25.08 11.20
N THR A 158 -43.26 -25.77 10.26
CA THR A 158 -43.93 -26.66 9.30
C THR A 158 -44.30 -28.03 9.90
N ALA A 159 -43.42 -28.62 10.72
CA ALA A 159 -43.63 -29.94 11.32
C ALA A 159 -44.67 -29.94 12.44
N GLY A 160 -44.87 -28.79 13.11
CA GLY A 160 -45.85 -28.65 14.18
C GLY A 160 -45.65 -29.70 15.29
N PRO A 161 -46.68 -30.50 15.65
CA PRO A 161 -46.56 -31.51 16.70
C PRO A 161 -45.68 -32.73 16.34
N GLU A 162 -45.34 -32.94 15.06
CA GLU A 162 -44.45 -34.03 14.60
C GLU A 162 -42.97 -33.61 14.54
N PHE A 163 -42.59 -32.52 15.22
CA PHE A 163 -41.21 -32.03 15.23
C PHE A 163 -40.23 -33.04 15.84
N ASP A 164 -39.19 -33.39 15.08
CA ASP A 164 -38.05 -34.20 15.54
C ASP A 164 -36.76 -33.34 15.58
N ASP A 165 -36.24 -33.15 16.79
CA ASP A 165 -35.04 -32.36 17.07
C ASP A 165 -33.77 -32.96 16.43
N SER A 166 -33.72 -34.29 16.27
CA SER A 166 -32.58 -34.98 15.66
C SER A 166 -32.49 -34.71 14.15
N VAL A 167 -33.64 -34.63 13.48
CA VAL A 167 -33.75 -34.29 12.05
C VAL A 167 -33.36 -32.82 11.84
N ALA A 168 -33.89 -31.93 12.67
CA ALA A 168 -33.57 -30.50 12.62
C ALA A 168 -32.07 -30.23 12.82
N THR A 169 -31.44 -30.88 13.80
CA THR A 169 -30.00 -30.74 14.07
C THR A 169 -29.15 -31.24 12.90
N ARG A 170 -29.54 -32.37 12.28
CA ARG A 170 -28.82 -32.92 11.12
C ARG A 170 -28.92 -32.01 9.90
N GLU A 171 -30.08 -31.43 9.67
CA GLU A 171 -30.29 -30.49 8.57
C GLU A 171 -29.54 -29.17 8.79
N ALA A 172 -29.53 -28.64 10.02
CA ALA A 172 -28.74 -27.47 10.40
C ALA A 172 -27.24 -27.67 10.13
N LEU A 173 -26.69 -28.81 10.54
CA LEU A 173 -25.28 -29.16 10.30
C LEU A 173 -24.97 -29.27 8.81
N ARG A 174 -25.89 -29.83 8.01
CA ARG A 174 -25.74 -29.91 6.55
C ARG A 174 -25.67 -28.53 5.93
N ILE A 175 -26.62 -27.65 6.25
CA ILE A 175 -26.69 -26.27 5.72
C ILE A 175 -25.45 -25.47 6.13
N TYR A 176 -25.07 -25.53 7.40
CA TYR A 176 -23.85 -24.89 7.90
C TYR A 176 -22.61 -25.37 7.14
N GLY A 177 -22.46 -26.68 6.97
CA GLY A 177 -21.33 -27.28 6.26
C GLY A 177 -21.26 -26.86 4.79
N GLU A 178 -22.39 -26.92 4.07
CA GLU A 178 -22.48 -26.50 2.66
C GLU A 178 -22.11 -25.02 2.48
N MET A 179 -22.59 -24.16 3.36
CA MET A 179 -22.30 -22.73 3.30
C MET A 179 -20.83 -22.43 3.61
N MET A 180 -20.27 -23.06 4.66
CA MET A 180 -18.85 -22.90 4.99
C MET A 180 -17.92 -23.36 3.85
N ILE A 181 -18.26 -24.47 3.18
CA ILE A 181 -17.52 -24.93 2.00
C ILE A 181 -17.59 -23.90 0.88
N SER A 182 -18.77 -23.32 0.62
CA SER A 182 -18.95 -22.25 -0.37
C SER A 182 -18.08 -21.02 -0.06
N HIS A 183 -18.10 -20.53 1.18
CA HIS A 183 -17.24 -19.40 1.60
C HIS A 183 -15.75 -19.72 1.48
N MET A 184 -15.32 -20.92 1.88
CA MET A 184 -13.92 -21.33 1.72
C MET A 184 -13.50 -21.40 0.25
N GLN A 185 -14.36 -21.88 -0.64
CA GLN A 185 -14.09 -21.90 -2.08
C GLN A 185 -14.02 -20.48 -2.66
N ALA A 186 -14.87 -19.57 -2.21
CA ALA A 186 -14.82 -18.16 -2.62
C ALA A 186 -13.51 -17.50 -2.16
N ALA A 187 -13.11 -17.70 -0.90
CA ALA A 187 -11.85 -17.21 -0.36
C ALA A 187 -10.64 -17.78 -1.11
N ALA A 188 -10.65 -19.07 -1.44
CA ALA A 188 -9.58 -19.70 -2.21
C ALA A 188 -9.43 -19.08 -3.61
N ARG A 189 -10.54 -18.80 -4.31
CA ARG A 189 -10.51 -18.11 -5.61
C ARG A 189 -9.96 -16.69 -5.49
N GLN A 190 -10.38 -15.95 -4.47
CA GLN A 190 -9.89 -14.60 -4.23
C GLN A 190 -8.38 -14.57 -3.92
N LEU A 191 -7.87 -15.56 -3.19
CA LEU A 191 -6.44 -15.74 -2.95
C LEU A 191 -5.68 -16.07 -4.24
N ASP A 192 -6.25 -16.96 -5.08
CA ASP A 192 -5.65 -17.34 -6.36
C ASP A 192 -5.58 -16.16 -7.34
N ASP A 193 -6.66 -15.38 -7.44
CA ASP A 193 -6.74 -14.15 -8.22
C ASP A 193 -5.72 -13.11 -7.72
N GLY A 194 -5.63 -12.93 -6.40
CA GLY A 194 -4.68 -12.04 -5.75
C GLY A 194 -3.22 -12.45 -6.02
N SER A 195 -2.93 -13.75 -5.93
CA SER A 195 -1.59 -14.30 -6.22
C SER A 195 -1.20 -14.09 -7.68
N SER A 196 -2.15 -14.30 -8.61
CA SER A 196 -1.97 -14.07 -10.04
C SER A 196 -1.77 -12.60 -10.38
N GLN A 197 -2.45 -11.69 -9.67
CA GLN A 197 -2.23 -10.25 -9.80
C GLN A 197 -0.84 -9.86 -9.28
N LEU A 198 -0.40 -10.39 -8.14
CA LEU A 198 0.92 -10.14 -7.58
C LEU A 198 2.02 -10.64 -8.52
N ALA A 199 1.91 -11.86 -9.06
CA ALA A 199 2.84 -12.39 -10.04
C ALA A 199 2.98 -11.45 -11.26
N ARG A 200 1.84 -10.99 -11.81
CA ARG A 200 1.83 -10.01 -12.92
C ARG A 200 2.42 -8.65 -12.56
N THR A 201 2.32 -8.21 -11.30
CA THR A 201 2.99 -6.98 -10.84
C THR A 201 4.50 -7.18 -10.74
N MET A 202 4.94 -8.33 -10.22
CA MET A 202 6.36 -8.66 -10.09
C MET A 202 7.02 -8.82 -11.46
N ASP A 203 6.39 -9.52 -12.39
CA ASP A 203 6.90 -9.65 -13.77
C ASP A 203 7.04 -8.29 -14.46
N ARG A 204 6.10 -7.36 -14.22
CA ARG A 204 6.21 -5.98 -14.72
C ARG A 204 7.38 -5.21 -14.11
N LEU A 205 7.61 -5.36 -12.81
CA LEU A 205 8.73 -4.71 -12.12
C LEU A 205 10.07 -5.28 -12.57
N VAL A 206 10.18 -6.60 -12.72
CA VAL A 206 11.38 -7.27 -13.25
C VAL A 206 11.61 -6.89 -14.71
N GLY A 207 10.57 -6.84 -15.53
CA GLY A 207 10.64 -6.38 -16.91
C GLY A 207 11.09 -4.91 -17.03
N ALA A 208 10.61 -4.04 -16.14
CA ALA A 208 11.03 -2.64 -16.07
C ALA A 208 12.47 -2.47 -15.53
N ALA A 209 12.94 -3.36 -14.65
CA ALA A 209 14.31 -3.36 -14.15
C ALA A 209 15.32 -3.97 -15.14
N GLY A 210 14.88 -4.92 -15.99
CA GLY A 210 15.69 -5.54 -17.04
C GLY A 210 15.87 -4.68 -18.29
N VAL A 211 14.98 -3.71 -18.51
CA VAL A 211 15.16 -2.64 -19.49
C VAL A 211 15.78 -1.46 -18.76
N GLY A 212 17.11 -1.40 -18.72
CA GLY A 212 17.83 -0.18 -18.31
C GLY A 212 17.27 1.04 -19.07
N PRO A 213 17.37 2.27 -18.53
CA PRO A 213 16.64 3.41 -19.03
C PRO A 213 17.08 3.72 -20.47
N ALA A 214 16.34 3.20 -21.44
CA ALA A 214 16.32 3.77 -22.77
C ALA A 214 15.60 5.10 -22.62
N VAL A 215 16.39 6.18 -22.56
CA VAL A 215 15.91 7.53 -22.75
C VAL A 215 15.26 7.59 -24.13
N THR A 216 13.97 7.31 -24.21
CA THR A 216 13.13 7.70 -25.32
C THR A 216 12.30 8.89 -24.86
N ALA A 217 12.60 10.03 -25.48
CA ALA A 217 11.94 11.31 -25.28
C ALA A 217 10.41 11.21 -25.37
N PRO A 218 9.66 12.11 -24.70
CA PRO A 218 8.21 12.13 -24.79
C PRO A 218 7.80 12.69 -26.15
N GLY A 219 7.38 11.82 -27.05
CA GLY A 219 6.80 12.19 -28.34
C GLY A 219 5.67 11.24 -28.69
N GLY A 220 4.43 11.63 -28.37
CA GLY A 220 3.24 10.93 -28.85
C GLY A 220 2.20 10.70 -27.77
N ALA A 221 1.34 11.70 -27.58
CA ALA A 221 0.04 11.49 -26.95
C ALA A 221 -0.75 10.43 -27.73
N ALA A 222 -1.01 9.27 -27.11
CA ALA A 222 -2.00 8.32 -27.59
C ALA A 222 -3.20 8.34 -26.62
N ALA A 223 -4.24 9.02 -27.12
CA ALA A 223 -5.56 9.25 -26.59
C ALA A 223 -6.20 8.10 -25.78
N LEU A 224 -6.77 8.49 -24.63
CA LEU A 224 -7.89 7.80 -23.99
C LEU A 224 -9.04 7.57 -24.97
N PRO A 225 -9.72 6.42 -24.97
CA PRO A 225 -10.99 6.29 -25.66
C PRO A 225 -12.04 7.12 -24.90
N ARG A 226 -12.49 8.22 -25.52
CA ARG A 226 -13.67 8.97 -25.08
C ARG A 226 -14.89 8.03 -25.14
N GLN A 227 -15.42 7.67 -23.98
CA GLN A 227 -16.76 7.09 -23.88
C GLN A 227 -17.77 8.10 -24.45
N GLN A 228 -18.52 7.66 -25.45
CA GLN A 228 -19.64 8.40 -26.03
C GLN A 228 -20.80 8.40 -25.03
N GLN A 229 -21.25 9.59 -24.66
CA GLN A 229 -22.42 9.82 -23.83
C GLN A 229 -23.68 9.78 -24.74
N PRO A 230 -24.72 8.99 -24.41
CA PRO A 230 -25.96 8.99 -25.21
C PRO A 230 -26.79 10.26 -24.95
N PRO A 231 -27.58 10.73 -25.95
CA PRO A 231 -28.37 11.96 -25.82
C PRO A 231 -29.60 11.77 -24.91
N PRO A 232 -30.08 12.84 -24.24
CA PRO A 232 -31.28 12.79 -23.40
C PRO A 232 -32.57 12.74 -24.25
N PRO A 233 -33.67 12.17 -23.72
CA PRO A 233 -34.95 12.14 -24.41
C PRO A 233 -35.61 13.53 -24.46
N PRO A 234 -36.39 13.85 -25.51
CA PRO A 234 -37.12 15.10 -25.58
C PRO A 234 -38.34 15.08 -24.64
N HIS A 235 -38.51 16.17 -23.90
CA HIS A 235 -39.72 16.45 -23.14
C HIS A 235 -40.89 16.74 -24.09
N ARG A 236 -41.96 15.96 -23.97
CA ARG A 236 -43.34 16.39 -24.17
C ARG A 236 -44.28 15.54 -23.33
#